data_AF-A0A523QI15-F1
#
_entry.id   AF-A0A523QI15-F1
#
_cell.length_a   1.000
_cell.length_b   1.000
_cell.length_c   1.000
_cell.angle_alpha   90.00
_cell.angle_beta   90.00
_cell.angle_gamma   90.00
#
_symmetry.space_group_name_H-M   'P 1'
#
loop_
_entity.id
_entity.type
_entity.pdbx_description
1 polymer ?
#
loop_
_entity_poly.entity_id
_entity_poly.type
_entity_poly.pdbx_seq_one_letter_code
_entity_poly.pdbx_strand_id
1 'polypeptide(L)' 'MKKPGWGKEANLREIEGGITAPRGFEAAGVHCGIKKMDPDLALIYSSHSAVACGLFTSNKVKG' A
#
# COMPACT_ATOMS: atom_id res chain seq x y z
N MET A 1 -32.06 -6.52 11.52
CA MET A 1 -31.15 -6.90 10.41
C MET A 1 -29.75 -6.99 10.99
N LYS A 2 -29.18 -8.20 11.11
CA LYS A 2 -27.88 -8.43 11.76
C LYS A 2 -26.77 -7.95 10.81
N LYS A 3 -25.93 -7.01 11.27
CA LYS A 3 -24.74 -6.57 10.51
C LYS A 3 -23.83 -7.79 10.29
N PRO A 4 -23.31 -8.02 9.07
CA PRO A 4 -22.37 -9.12 8.85
C PRO A 4 -21.15 -8.87 9.73
N GLY A 5 -20.88 -9.83 10.61
CA GLY A 5 -19.77 -9.76 11.55
C GLY A 5 -18.44 -9.76 10.81
N TRP A 6 -17.72 -8.64 10.86
CA TRP A 6 -16.27 -8.69 10.77
C TRP A 6 -15.76 -9.41 12.01
N GLY A 7 -15.62 -10.72 11.88
CA GLY A 7 -15.07 -11.58 12.91
C GLY A 7 -13.56 -11.40 13.04
N LYS A 8 -13.13 -11.35 14.31
CA LYS A 8 -11.77 -11.25 14.87
C LYS A 8 -11.24 -9.83 15.08
N GLU A 9 -11.05 -9.49 16.34
CA GLU A 9 -10.11 -8.46 16.77
C GLU A 9 -8.74 -8.79 16.18
N ALA A 10 -8.26 -7.93 15.28
CA ALA A 10 -6.91 -8.04 14.76
C ALA A 10 -5.95 -7.61 15.88
N ASN A 11 -5.04 -8.51 16.30
CA ASN A 11 -3.93 -8.15 17.17
C ASN A 11 -2.93 -7.31 16.36
N LEU A 12 -3.24 -6.02 16.21
CA LEU A 12 -2.40 -5.05 15.52
C LEU A 12 -1.36 -4.52 16.50
N ARG A 13 -0.12 -4.43 16.03
CA ARG A 13 0.98 -3.82 16.76
C ARG A 13 1.51 -2.65 15.95
N GLU A 14 1.63 -1.50 16.59
CA GLU A 14 2.32 -0.35 16.00
C GLU A 14 3.82 -0.62 15.96
N ILE A 15 4.44 -0.31 14.83
CA ILE A 15 5.87 -0.46 14.58
C ILE A 15 6.40 0.86 14.03
N GLU A 16 7.59 1.25 14.45
CA GLU A 16 8.28 2.40 13.87
C GLU A 16 8.80 2.07 12.46
N GLY A 17 8.78 3.05 11.57
CA GLY A 17 9.28 2.94 10.19
C GLY A 17 8.21 3.16 9.12
N GLY A 18 8.52 2.77 7.88
CA GLY A 18 7.64 2.91 6.71
C GLY A 18 7.15 1.57 6.16
N ILE A 19 6.81 1.54 4.86
CA ILE A 19 6.26 0.35 4.18
C ILE A 19 7.20 -0.87 4.20
N THR A 20 8.51 -0.67 4.41
CA THR A 20 9.52 -1.72 4.51
C THR A 20 9.78 -2.20 5.96
N ALA A 21 9.11 -1.62 6.96
CA ALA A 21 9.17 -2.10 8.34
C ALA A 21 8.62 -3.53 8.53
N PRO A 22 7.47 -3.91 7.95
CA PRO A 22 7.04 -5.31 7.96
C PRO A 22 7.97 -6.17 7.10
N ARG A 23 8.28 -7.37 7.60
CA ARG A 23 9.11 -8.34 6.86
C ARG A 23 8.47 -8.72 5.54
N GLY A 24 9.32 -8.84 4.52
CA GLY A 24 8.93 -9.33 3.20
C GLY A 24 8.46 -8.25 2.23
N PHE A 25 8.46 -6.96 2.63
CA PHE A 25 8.20 -5.83 1.76
C PHE A 25 9.47 -5.03 1.49
N GLU A 26 9.68 -4.73 0.21
CA GLU A 26 10.77 -3.87 -0.28
C GLU A 26 10.15 -2.68 -1.03
N ALA A 27 10.87 -1.57 -1.09
CA ALA A 27 10.43 -0.40 -1.82
C ALA A 27 11.61 0.34 -2.47
N ALA A 28 11.37 0.91 -3.64
CA ALA A 28 12.32 1.75 -4.35
C ALA A 28 11.60 2.98 -4.92
N GLY A 29 12.32 4.09 -4.99
CA GLY A 29 11.88 5.33 -5.65
C GLY A 29 12.99 5.79 -6.57
N VAL A 30 12.65 6.11 -7.81
CA VAL A 30 13.60 6.57 -8.82
C VAL A 30 13.09 7.83 -9.50
N HIS A 31 14.04 8.57 -10.08
CA HIS A 31 13.74 9.65 -11.01
C HIS A 31 13.83 9.09 -12.44
N CYS A 32 12.68 8.85 -13.08
CA CYS A 32 12.55 8.32 -14.43
C CYS A 32 12.33 9.40 -15.51
N GLY A 33 12.26 10.69 -15.13
CA GLY A 33 12.21 11.82 -16.06
C GLY A 33 10.82 12.39 -16.32
N ILE A 34 9.81 12.01 -15.52
CA ILE A 34 8.46 12.59 -15.58
C ILE A 34 8.44 13.95 -14.87
N LYS A 35 9.05 14.04 -13.69
CA LYS A 35 9.30 15.32 -13.01
C LYS A 35 10.62 15.91 -13.49
N LYS A 36 10.91 17.16 -13.15
CA LYS A 36 12.16 17.82 -13.57
C LYS A 36 13.36 17.46 -12.70
N MET A 37 13.15 17.18 -11.41
CA MET A 37 14.25 17.00 -10.45
C MET A 37 13.95 15.90 -9.42
N ASP A 38 12.71 15.80 -8.94
CA ASP A 38 12.36 14.85 -7.88
C ASP A 38 12.08 13.44 -8.37
N PRO A 39 12.21 12.40 -7.51
CA PRO A 39 11.67 11.08 -7.78
C PRO A 39 10.18 11.14 -8.16
N ASP A 40 9.85 10.36 -9.18
CA ASP A 40 8.57 10.43 -9.88
C ASP A 40 8.00 9.05 -10.21
N LEU A 41 8.77 7.99 -9.92
CA LEU A 41 8.33 6.62 -9.99
C LEU A 41 8.69 5.90 -8.69
N ALA A 42 7.72 5.17 -8.15
CA ALA A 42 7.90 4.35 -6.96
C ALA A 42 7.42 2.92 -7.23
N LEU A 43 8.10 1.95 -6.62
CA LEU A 43 7.76 0.54 -6.64
C LEU A 43 7.70 0.04 -5.20
N ILE A 44 6.62 -0.65 -4.85
CA ILE A 44 6.52 -1.46 -3.63
C ILE A 44 6.45 -2.91 -4.09
N TYR A 45 7.32 -3.74 -3.52
CA TYR A 45 7.47 -5.14 -3.87
C TYR A 45 7.22 -6.03 -2.65
N SER A 46 6.48 -7.11 -2.85
CA SER A 46 6.34 -8.18 -1.85
C SER A 46 7.16 -9.37 -2.33
N SER A 47 8.12 -9.78 -1.50
CA SER A 47 8.95 -10.98 -1.73
C SER A 47 8.16 -12.30 -1.75
N HIS A 48 6.91 -12.28 -1.28
CA HIS A 48 6.00 -13.42 -1.26
C HIS A 48 4.61 -13.01 -1.77
N SER A 49 3.73 -13.97 -2.06
CA SER A 49 2.34 -13.66 -2.41
C SER A 49 1.64 -12.94 -1.27
N ALA A 50 1.21 -11.69 -1.50
CA ALA A 50 0.52 -10.87 -0.51
C ALA A 50 -0.99 -10.87 -0.77
N VAL A 51 -1.78 -10.82 0.31
CA VAL A 51 -3.20 -10.49 0.22
C VAL A 51 -3.32 -8.97 0.03
N ALA A 52 -3.97 -8.56 -1.06
CA ALA A 52 -4.17 -7.15 -1.39
C ALA A 52 -5.66 -6.79 -1.40
N CYS A 53 -5.96 -5.56 -0.99
CA CYS A 53 -7.28 -4.95 -1.11
C CYS A 53 -7.08 -3.50 -1.55
N GLY A 54 -7.92 -3.01 -2.45
CA GLY A 54 -7.84 -1.65 -2.98
C GLY A 54 -9.23 -1.03 -3.06
N LEU A 55 -9.34 0.21 -2.59
CA LEU A 55 -10.48 1.07 -2.82
C LEU A 55 -10.04 2.22 -3.73
N PHE A 56 -10.93 2.63 -4.63
CA PHE A 56 -10.62 3.64 -5.64
C PHE A 56 -11.59 4.82 -5.54
N THR A 57 -11.25 5.93 -6.19
CA THR A 57 -12.11 7.12 -6.23
C THR A 57 -13.48 6.84 -6.87
N SER A 58 -14.52 7.44 -6.31
CA SER A 58 -15.90 7.39 -6.82
C SER A 58 -16.20 8.47 -7.86
N ASN A 59 -15.28 9.42 -8.09
CA ASN A 59 -15.46 10.48 -9.09
C ASN A 59 -15.76 9.87 -10.47
N LYS A 60 -16.66 10.49 -11.24
CA LYS A 60 -17.00 10.04 -12.60
C LYS A 60 -15.85 10.24 -13.59
N VAL A 61 -15.06 11.29 -13.42
CA VAL A 61 -13.82 11.48 -14.19
C VAL A 61 -12.70 10.76 -13.46
N LYS A 62 -12.19 9.69 -14.07
CA LYS A 62 -11.10 8.86 -13.57
C LYS A 62 -10.03 8.79 -14.66
N GLY A 63 -8.77 8.91 -14.26
CA GLY A 63 -7.61 8.77 -15.14
C GLY A 63 -7.12 7.34 -15.24
#